data_AF-A0A937HBM8-F1
#
_entry.id   AF-A0A937HBM8-F1
#
_cell.length_a   1.000
_cell.length_b   1.000
_cell.length_c   1.000
_cell.angle_alpha   90.00
_cell.angle_beta   90.00
_cell.angle_gamma   90.00
#
_symmetry.space_group_name_H-M   'P 1'
#
loop_
_entity.id
_entity.type
_entity.pdbx_description
1 polymer ?
#
loop_
_entity_poly.entity_id
_entity_poly.type
_entity_poly.pdbx_seq_one_letter_code
_entity_poly.pdbx_strand_id
1 'polypeptide(L)'
;LSASGRRTEGPDMTSQKITFSNNIIAEGLDDSSHEKGPHSKGSLIHDFCRDIAIIGNLFAHNEMRNPYFKAYTTGVIANNLIYNPGKTAIQLSYSPMEWKNSRYKPQNCKVSIVGNVLYKGIDSSPSLAMVMNKGDAYMEDNLAYENNGLAAPLTAGEIVLLKNKPVWPDDFEPLSSEDVVDHIVNHAGARPRERDEIDQRIVMDFLNKKGKILDSQEEVGGYPTPKKTYRKLNIPEDDIEGWLDLLAKKLE
;
A
#
# COMPACT_ATOMS: atom_id res chain seq x y z
N LEU A 1 3.00 0.64 6.39
CA LEU A 1 2.10 1.48 7.25
C LEU A 1 1.04 0.59 7.92
N SER A 2 0.40 1.01 9.01
CA SER A 2 -0.68 0.20 9.61
C SER A 2 -1.77 1.03 10.29
N ALA A 3 -3.01 0.50 10.23
CA ALA A 3 -4.11 0.95 11.07
C ALA A 3 -4.49 -0.19 12.02
N SER A 4 -4.74 0.13 13.28
CA SER A 4 -4.93 -0.89 14.32
C SER A 4 -5.76 -0.41 15.51
N GLY A 5 -5.84 -1.25 16.53
CA GLY A 5 -6.48 -0.95 17.79
C GLY A 5 -6.66 -2.20 18.61
N ARG A 6 -7.50 -2.14 19.65
CA ARG A 6 -7.73 -3.27 20.54
C ARG A 6 -8.67 -4.27 19.88
N ARG A 7 -8.14 -5.09 18.96
CA ARG A 7 -8.91 -5.99 18.10
C ARG A 7 -9.86 -6.96 18.83
N THR A 8 -9.59 -7.30 20.09
CA THR A 8 -10.42 -8.20 20.91
C THR A 8 -11.56 -7.46 21.64
N GLU A 9 -11.57 -6.14 21.58
CA GLU A 9 -12.58 -5.27 22.21
C GLU A 9 -13.67 -4.80 21.24
N GLY A 10 -13.55 -5.11 19.94
CA GLY A 10 -14.57 -4.83 18.93
C GLY A 10 -14.32 -3.52 18.16
N PRO A 11 -15.25 -3.16 17.25
CA PRO A 11 -15.04 -2.12 16.23
C PRO A 11 -14.92 -0.69 16.76
N ASP A 12 -15.45 -0.41 17.95
CA ASP A 12 -15.37 0.91 18.57
C ASP A 12 -14.00 1.19 19.22
N MET A 13 -13.19 0.14 19.39
CA MET A 13 -11.85 0.20 19.98
C MET A 13 -10.73 0.10 18.93
N THR A 14 -11.08 0.29 17.66
CA THR A 14 -10.16 0.21 16.53
C THR A 14 -10.20 1.46 15.67
N SER A 15 -9.09 1.76 15.00
CA SER A 15 -8.97 2.90 14.10
C SER A 15 -10.07 2.93 13.05
N GLN A 16 -10.53 4.14 12.76
CA GLN A 16 -11.50 4.41 11.71
C GLN A 16 -11.15 5.72 10.98
N LYS A 17 -11.55 5.83 9.71
CA LYS A 17 -11.40 7.06 8.90
C LYS A 17 -9.94 7.52 8.80
N ILE A 18 -9.09 6.64 8.27
CA ILE A 18 -7.66 6.92 8.07
C ILE A 18 -7.36 6.85 6.57
N THR A 19 -6.63 7.84 6.07
CA THR A 19 -6.09 7.84 4.72
C THR A 19 -4.58 7.67 4.76
N PHE A 20 -4.08 6.70 3.98
CA PHE A 20 -2.68 6.59 3.61
C PHE A 20 -2.57 6.88 2.12
N SER A 21 -2.02 8.05 1.78
CA SER A 21 -1.90 8.48 0.39
C SER A 21 -0.53 9.02 0.02
N ASN A 22 -0.16 8.86 -1.26
CA ASN A 22 1.07 9.36 -1.86
C ASN A 22 2.35 8.91 -1.15
N ASN A 23 2.35 7.69 -0.59
CA ASN A 23 3.50 7.12 0.09
C ASN A 23 4.33 6.22 -0.85
N ILE A 24 5.64 6.15 -0.60
CA ILE A 24 6.48 5.04 -1.06
C ILE A 24 6.61 4.05 0.10
N ILE A 25 6.18 2.81 -0.11
CA ILE A 25 6.15 1.73 0.87
C ILE A 25 6.92 0.56 0.26
N ALA A 26 8.22 0.52 0.51
CA ALA A 26 9.09 -0.40 -0.20
C ALA A 26 10.13 -1.07 0.68
N GLU A 27 10.69 -2.16 0.17
CA GLU A 27 11.89 -2.81 0.71
C GLU A 27 11.76 -3.24 2.17
N GLY A 28 10.58 -3.73 2.57
CA GLY A 28 10.48 -4.47 3.82
C GLY A 28 11.47 -5.63 3.81
N LEU A 29 12.31 -5.75 4.84
CA LEU A 29 13.33 -6.79 4.89
C LEU A 29 12.70 -8.17 5.10
N ASP A 30 13.16 -9.17 4.36
CA ASP A 30 12.60 -10.52 4.33
C ASP A 30 13.27 -11.43 5.35
N ASP A 31 14.37 -12.12 5.01
CA ASP A 31 15.09 -13.00 5.94
C ASP A 31 16.10 -12.23 6.79
N SER A 32 15.57 -11.44 7.72
CA SER A 32 16.33 -10.52 8.57
C SER A 32 16.16 -10.86 10.05
N SER A 33 15.91 -9.87 10.90
CA SER A 33 15.86 -10.04 12.35
C SER A 33 14.54 -10.60 12.91
N HIS A 34 13.57 -10.98 12.06
CA HIS A 34 12.23 -11.31 12.53
C HIS A 34 12.15 -12.76 13.07
N GLU A 35 11.70 -12.94 14.31
CA GLU A 35 11.70 -14.24 15.01
C GLU A 35 10.90 -15.37 14.30
N LYS A 36 9.97 -14.98 13.42
CA LYS A 36 9.12 -15.91 12.66
C LYS A 36 9.70 -16.27 11.29
N GLY A 37 10.95 -15.90 11.02
CA GLY A 37 11.58 -16.02 9.70
C GLY A 37 11.15 -14.92 8.74
N PRO A 38 11.23 -15.16 7.42
CA PRO A 38 10.95 -14.19 6.36
C PRO A 38 9.71 -13.32 6.60
N HIS A 39 9.88 -12.00 6.65
CA HIS A 39 8.83 -11.07 7.06
C HIS A 39 8.78 -9.74 6.30
N SER A 40 9.09 -9.73 5.00
CA SER A 40 8.94 -8.52 4.19
C SER A 40 7.46 -8.16 4.00
N LYS A 41 7.00 -7.03 4.57
CA LYS A 41 5.58 -6.62 4.59
C LYS A 41 5.39 -5.11 4.34
N GLY A 42 4.46 -4.76 3.46
CA GLY A 42 4.12 -3.35 3.17
C GLY A 42 3.20 -2.68 4.20
N SER A 43 1.88 -2.90 4.06
CA SER A 43 0.86 -2.28 4.91
C SER A 43 -0.18 -3.26 5.44
N LEU A 44 -0.53 -3.12 6.72
CA LEU A 44 -1.48 -3.99 7.42
C LEU A 44 -2.61 -3.19 8.06
N ILE A 45 -3.83 -3.50 7.64
CA ILE A 45 -5.06 -2.99 8.22
C ILE A 45 -5.63 -4.09 9.12
N HIS A 46 -5.49 -3.89 10.43
CA HIS A 46 -5.88 -4.88 11.43
C HIS A 46 -7.39 -5.04 11.53
N ASP A 47 -7.79 -6.16 12.14
CA ASP A 47 -9.19 -6.52 12.29
C ASP A 47 -10.04 -5.37 12.85
N PHE A 48 -11.27 -5.26 12.37
CA PHE A 48 -12.25 -4.23 12.71
C PHE A 48 -11.92 -2.77 12.34
N CYS A 49 -10.75 -2.46 11.79
CA CYS A 49 -10.48 -1.10 11.31
C CYS A 49 -11.40 -0.74 10.14
N ARG A 50 -12.05 0.43 10.19
CA ARG A 50 -13.10 0.82 9.23
C ARG A 50 -12.77 2.08 8.47
N ASP A 51 -13.29 2.18 7.25
CA ASP A 51 -13.21 3.36 6.40
C ASP A 51 -11.75 3.78 6.18
N ILE A 52 -10.92 2.81 5.82
CA ILE A 52 -9.49 3.02 5.57
C ILE A 52 -9.27 3.25 4.09
N ALA A 53 -8.62 4.35 3.72
CA ALA A 53 -8.29 4.69 2.35
C ALA A 53 -6.79 4.46 2.08
N ILE A 54 -6.48 3.63 1.08
CA ILE A 54 -5.14 3.38 0.55
C ILE A 54 -5.11 3.91 -0.88
N ILE A 55 -4.64 5.14 -1.07
CA ILE A 55 -4.82 5.87 -2.33
C ILE A 55 -3.48 6.37 -2.88
N GLY A 56 -3.16 6.10 -4.15
CA GLY A 56 -2.02 6.79 -4.78
C GLY A 56 -0.66 6.41 -4.18
N ASN A 57 -0.49 5.19 -3.66
CA ASN A 57 0.80 4.76 -3.08
C ASN A 57 1.61 3.91 -4.05
N LEU A 58 2.94 3.99 -3.94
CA LEU A 58 3.87 3.00 -4.50
C LEU A 58 4.16 1.92 -3.46
N PHE A 59 3.82 0.67 -3.76
CA PHE A 59 4.31 -0.50 -3.05
C PHE A 59 5.37 -1.21 -3.89
N ALA A 60 6.61 -1.31 -3.43
CA ALA A 60 7.69 -1.94 -4.20
C ALA A 60 8.50 -2.94 -3.39
N HIS A 61 8.82 -4.09 -3.96
CA HIS A 61 9.77 -5.06 -3.37
C HIS A 61 9.40 -5.53 -1.95
N ASN A 62 8.09 -5.70 -1.70
CA ASN A 62 7.59 -6.30 -0.45
C ASN A 62 7.06 -7.69 -0.73
N GLU A 63 7.42 -8.69 0.08
CA GLU A 63 6.94 -10.06 -0.13
C GLU A 63 5.41 -10.18 -0.02
N MET A 64 4.80 -9.50 0.96
CA MET A 64 3.35 -9.55 1.17
C MET A 64 2.75 -8.23 1.68
N ARG A 65 1.41 -8.19 1.77
CA ARG A 65 0.62 -7.10 2.38
C ARG A 65 0.77 -5.77 1.63
N ASN A 66 0.36 -5.74 0.36
CA ASN A 66 0.45 -4.55 -0.49
C ASN A 66 -0.93 -4.04 -0.97
N PRO A 67 -1.89 -3.69 -0.09
CA PRO A 67 -1.96 -3.82 1.38
C PRO A 67 -2.62 -5.15 1.84
N TYR A 68 -2.67 -5.41 3.15
CA TYR A 68 -3.48 -6.51 3.75
C TYR A 68 -4.64 -5.97 4.58
N PHE A 69 -5.87 -6.31 4.21
CA PHE A 69 -7.10 -6.05 4.96
C PHE A 69 -7.59 -7.31 5.69
N LYS A 70 -7.68 -7.21 7.03
CA LYS A 70 -8.08 -8.33 7.91
C LYS A 70 -9.59 -8.43 8.14
N ALA A 71 -10.04 -9.36 8.98
CA ALA A 71 -11.47 -9.57 9.24
C ALA A 71 -12.19 -8.28 9.70
N TYR A 72 -13.44 -8.11 9.28
CA TYR A 72 -14.28 -6.93 9.55
C TYR A 72 -13.77 -5.59 9.02
N THR A 73 -12.64 -5.56 8.31
CA THR A 73 -12.13 -4.29 7.81
C THR A 73 -12.95 -3.77 6.63
N THR A 74 -13.06 -2.45 6.54
CA THR A 74 -13.68 -1.78 5.40
C THR A 74 -12.77 -0.69 4.87
N GLY A 75 -12.83 -0.44 3.55
CA GLY A 75 -11.99 0.58 2.97
C GLY A 75 -11.99 0.64 1.45
N VAL A 76 -11.19 1.58 0.95
CA VAL A 76 -10.92 1.78 -0.47
C VAL A 76 -9.42 1.57 -0.72
N ILE A 77 -9.10 0.87 -1.80
CA ILE A 77 -7.75 0.67 -2.32
C ILE A 77 -7.78 1.21 -3.75
N ALA A 78 -7.26 2.40 -3.98
CA ALA A 78 -7.40 3.05 -5.27
C ALA A 78 -6.10 3.66 -5.81
N ASN A 79 -5.89 3.57 -7.12
CA ASN A 79 -4.77 4.24 -7.81
C ASN A 79 -3.39 3.95 -7.21
N ASN A 80 -3.18 2.77 -6.63
CA ASN A 80 -1.87 2.35 -6.16
C ASN A 80 -1.11 1.63 -7.28
N LEU A 81 0.21 1.83 -7.30
CA LEU A 81 1.15 1.06 -8.11
C LEU A 81 1.83 0.02 -7.21
N ILE A 82 1.73 -1.25 -7.57
CA ILE A 82 2.34 -2.37 -6.86
C ILE A 82 3.37 -3.02 -7.77
N TYR A 83 4.63 -3.07 -7.35
CA TYR A 83 5.73 -3.59 -8.13
C TYR A 83 6.54 -4.66 -7.40
N ASN A 84 6.84 -5.75 -8.11
CA ASN A 84 7.60 -6.90 -7.64
C ASN A 84 7.18 -7.40 -6.23
N PRO A 85 5.88 -7.60 -5.96
CA PRO A 85 5.48 -8.26 -4.71
C PRO A 85 5.84 -9.74 -4.78
N GLY A 86 6.22 -10.34 -3.65
CA GLY A 86 6.63 -11.75 -3.62
C GLY A 86 5.46 -12.73 -3.71
N LYS A 87 4.84 -13.03 -2.56
CA LYS A 87 3.77 -14.03 -2.44
C LYS A 87 2.37 -13.46 -2.64
N THR A 88 2.13 -12.22 -2.24
CA THR A 88 0.80 -11.58 -2.34
C THR A 88 0.91 -10.08 -2.60
N ALA A 89 0.09 -9.55 -3.49
CA ALA A 89 -0.12 -8.12 -3.69
C ALA A 89 -1.19 -7.62 -2.70
N ILE A 90 -2.41 -7.34 -3.16
CA ILE A 90 -3.54 -6.99 -2.30
C ILE A 90 -4.03 -8.26 -1.61
N GLN A 91 -3.88 -8.30 -0.29
CA GLN A 91 -4.26 -9.43 0.53
C GLN A 91 -5.58 -9.15 1.24
N LEU A 92 -6.56 -10.03 1.07
CA LEU A 92 -7.79 -10.03 1.86
C LEU A 92 -7.86 -11.37 2.59
N SER A 93 -7.90 -11.39 3.92
CA SER A 93 -8.12 -12.65 4.68
C SER A 93 -8.21 -12.41 6.18
N TYR A 94 -8.42 -13.50 6.93
CA TYR A 94 -8.17 -13.56 8.36
C TYR A 94 -7.77 -14.98 8.73
N SER A 95 -7.03 -15.14 9.82
CA SER A 95 -6.67 -16.47 10.36
C SER A 95 -7.73 -16.92 11.37
N PRO A 96 -8.48 -18.01 11.15
CA PRO A 96 -9.48 -18.50 12.11
C PRO A 96 -8.89 -18.79 13.50
N MET A 97 -7.62 -19.20 13.57
CA MET A 97 -6.94 -19.49 14.83
C MET A 97 -6.83 -18.26 15.73
N GLU A 98 -6.63 -17.07 15.14
CA GLU A 98 -6.59 -15.82 15.89
C GLU A 98 -7.94 -15.49 16.55
N TRP A 99 -9.04 -16.09 16.09
CA TRP A 99 -10.39 -15.82 16.56
C TRP A 99 -10.97 -16.91 17.48
N LYS A 100 -10.22 -17.99 17.77
CA LYS A 100 -10.72 -19.16 18.51
C LYS A 100 -11.40 -18.83 19.86
N ASN A 101 -10.89 -17.83 20.58
CA ASN A 101 -11.42 -17.37 21.88
C ASN A 101 -11.98 -15.94 21.81
N SER A 102 -12.32 -15.46 20.62
CA SER A 102 -12.89 -14.12 20.46
C SER A 102 -14.37 -14.13 20.84
N ARG A 103 -14.84 -13.00 21.38
CA ARG A 103 -16.28 -12.74 21.62
C ARG A 103 -17.07 -12.62 20.31
N TYR A 104 -16.38 -12.46 19.19
CA TYR A 104 -16.93 -12.29 17.85
C TYR A 104 -16.51 -13.45 16.95
N LYS A 105 -17.41 -13.90 16.07
CA LYS A 105 -17.04 -14.77 14.94
C LYS A 105 -16.41 -13.91 13.84
N PRO A 106 -15.30 -14.30 13.19
CA PRO A 106 -14.72 -13.49 12.13
C PRO A 106 -15.63 -13.40 10.91
N GLN A 107 -15.59 -12.26 10.21
CA GLN A 107 -16.22 -12.04 8.91
C GLN A 107 -15.20 -11.50 7.92
N ASN A 108 -15.43 -11.71 6.62
CA ASN A 108 -14.62 -11.14 5.55
C ASN A 108 -14.52 -9.61 5.67
N CYS A 109 -13.40 -9.07 5.21
CA CYS A 109 -13.34 -7.65 4.90
C CYS A 109 -14.24 -7.32 3.69
N LYS A 110 -14.61 -6.04 3.58
CA LYS A 110 -15.40 -5.50 2.47
C LYS A 110 -14.71 -4.27 1.92
N VAL A 111 -14.14 -4.36 0.71
CA VAL A 111 -13.32 -3.29 0.14
C VAL A 111 -13.74 -2.91 -1.28
N SER A 112 -13.50 -1.66 -1.64
CA SER A 112 -13.55 -1.18 -3.04
C SER A 112 -12.12 -1.09 -3.59
N ILE A 113 -11.84 -1.77 -4.71
CA ILE A 113 -10.52 -1.83 -5.33
C ILE A 113 -10.63 -1.25 -6.74
N VAL A 114 -10.14 -0.04 -6.97
CA VAL A 114 -10.41 0.71 -8.21
C VAL A 114 -9.16 1.37 -8.76
N GLY A 115 -8.87 1.23 -10.05
CA GLY A 115 -7.79 2.00 -10.66
C GLY A 115 -6.38 1.55 -10.26
N ASN A 116 -6.16 0.36 -9.68
CA ASN A 116 -4.82 -0.05 -9.25
C ASN A 116 -4.04 -0.73 -10.38
N VAL A 117 -2.71 -0.61 -10.32
CA VAL A 117 -1.81 -1.22 -11.30
C VAL A 117 -0.81 -2.14 -10.58
N LEU A 118 -0.73 -3.40 -11.02
CA LEU A 118 0.25 -4.37 -10.55
C LEU A 118 1.22 -4.73 -11.68
N TYR A 119 2.52 -4.67 -11.39
CA TYR A 119 3.57 -5.29 -12.19
C TYR A 119 4.31 -6.35 -11.38
N LYS A 120 4.25 -7.60 -11.83
CA LYS A 120 5.07 -8.69 -11.29
C LYS A 120 6.54 -8.44 -11.63
N GLY A 121 7.41 -8.75 -10.68
CA GLY A 121 8.86 -8.68 -10.86
C GLY A 121 9.51 -10.05 -10.73
N ILE A 122 10.83 -10.06 -10.51
CA ILE A 122 11.62 -11.29 -10.47
C ILE A 122 11.29 -12.18 -9.26
N ASP A 123 10.83 -11.59 -8.15
CA ASP A 123 10.51 -12.32 -6.92
C ASP A 123 9.03 -12.72 -6.85
N SER A 124 8.21 -12.24 -7.79
CA SER A 124 6.78 -12.53 -7.81
C SER A 124 6.51 -13.99 -8.09
N SER A 125 5.70 -14.61 -7.23
CA SER A 125 5.21 -15.97 -7.44
C SER A 125 4.54 -16.10 -8.81
N PRO A 126 4.77 -17.20 -9.55
CA PRO A 126 4.06 -17.46 -10.80
C PRO A 126 2.53 -17.48 -10.64
N SER A 127 2.03 -17.93 -9.49
CA SER A 127 0.58 -18.00 -9.18
C SER A 127 -0.01 -16.71 -8.62
N LEU A 128 0.78 -15.63 -8.51
CA LEU A 128 0.32 -14.37 -7.96
C LEU A 128 -0.76 -13.74 -8.85
N ALA A 129 -1.85 -13.32 -8.21
CA ALA A 129 -2.87 -12.43 -8.76
C ALA A 129 -2.87 -11.09 -8.01
N MET A 130 -3.52 -10.06 -8.56
CA MET A 130 -3.60 -8.75 -7.88
C MET A 130 -4.28 -8.82 -6.50
N VAL A 131 -5.41 -9.51 -6.40
CA VAL A 131 -6.17 -9.69 -5.16
C VAL A 131 -6.25 -11.17 -4.80
N MET A 132 -5.80 -11.54 -3.60
CA MET A 132 -5.65 -12.95 -3.22
C MET A 132 -6.23 -13.30 -1.85
N ASN A 133 -6.42 -14.61 -1.65
CA ASN A 133 -6.92 -15.31 -0.47
C ASN A 133 -8.45 -15.28 -0.35
N LYS A 134 -9.03 -14.55 0.61
CA LYS A 134 -10.48 -14.58 0.86
C LYS A 134 -11.01 -13.25 1.37
N GLY A 135 -12.06 -12.74 0.76
CA GLY A 135 -12.68 -11.47 1.14
C GLY A 135 -13.73 -11.02 0.15
N ASP A 136 -14.45 -9.96 0.50
CA ASP A 136 -15.49 -9.40 -0.35
C ASP A 136 -14.95 -8.11 -0.99
N ALA A 137 -14.92 -8.05 -2.32
CA ALA A 137 -14.32 -6.94 -3.04
C ALA A 137 -15.23 -6.45 -4.17
N TYR A 138 -15.44 -5.14 -4.24
CA TYR A 138 -15.81 -4.50 -5.49
C TYR A 138 -14.54 -4.21 -6.30
N MET A 139 -14.52 -4.51 -7.59
CA MET A 139 -13.37 -4.28 -8.46
C MET A 139 -13.79 -3.57 -9.75
N GLU A 140 -13.04 -2.53 -10.13
CA GLU A 140 -13.26 -1.75 -11.34
C GLU A 140 -11.93 -1.19 -11.83
N ASP A 141 -11.70 -1.20 -13.16
CA ASP A 141 -10.54 -0.56 -13.78
C ASP A 141 -9.19 -0.90 -13.10
N ASN A 142 -8.86 -2.19 -12.92
CA ASN A 142 -7.57 -2.57 -12.38
C ASN A 142 -6.75 -3.30 -13.45
N LEU A 143 -5.44 -3.02 -13.50
CA LEU A 143 -4.51 -3.61 -14.47
C LEU A 143 -3.45 -4.45 -13.74
N ALA A 144 -3.24 -5.68 -14.19
CA ALA A 144 -2.18 -6.54 -13.65
C ALA A 144 -1.34 -7.10 -14.79
N TYR A 145 -0.03 -7.07 -14.62
CA TYR A 145 0.94 -7.50 -15.62
C TYR A 145 1.94 -8.49 -15.05
N GLU A 146 2.24 -9.52 -15.83
CA GLU A 146 3.41 -10.37 -15.69
C GLU A 146 4.69 -9.57 -15.96
N ASN A 147 5.84 -10.08 -15.51
CA ASN A 147 7.13 -9.40 -15.72
C ASN A 147 7.47 -9.22 -17.22
N ASN A 148 6.96 -10.11 -18.08
CA ASN A 148 7.08 -10.02 -19.54
C ASN A 148 6.08 -9.04 -20.19
N GLY A 149 5.22 -8.38 -19.41
CA GLY A 149 4.22 -7.42 -19.89
C GLY A 149 2.88 -8.03 -20.33
N LEU A 150 2.71 -9.35 -20.29
CA LEU A 150 1.41 -9.98 -20.53
C LEU A 150 0.45 -9.71 -19.37
N ALA A 151 -0.86 -9.80 -19.61
CA ALA A 151 -1.85 -9.66 -18.55
C ALA A 151 -1.69 -10.77 -17.49
N ALA A 152 -1.72 -10.39 -16.21
CA ALA A 152 -1.76 -11.28 -15.06
C ALA A 152 -3.18 -11.38 -14.49
N PRO A 153 -3.52 -12.44 -13.72
CA PRO A 153 -4.83 -12.57 -13.11
C PRO A 153 -5.13 -11.44 -12.10
N LEU A 154 -6.36 -10.92 -12.12
CA LEU A 154 -6.81 -9.93 -11.13
C LEU A 154 -7.16 -10.55 -9.78
N THR A 155 -7.66 -11.79 -9.76
CA THR A 155 -8.10 -12.46 -8.53
C THR A 155 -7.64 -13.91 -8.47
N ALA A 156 -7.31 -14.40 -7.27
CA ALA A 156 -7.13 -15.83 -6.98
C ALA A 156 -7.59 -16.19 -5.56
N GLY A 157 -8.12 -17.40 -5.38
CA GLY A 157 -8.69 -17.87 -4.11
C GLY A 157 -10.20 -17.63 -4.01
N GLU A 158 -10.69 -17.40 -2.80
CA GLU A 158 -12.10 -17.22 -2.44
C GLU A 158 -12.50 -15.73 -2.37
N ILE A 159 -12.23 -14.99 -3.45
CA ILE A 159 -12.64 -13.58 -3.56
C ILE A 159 -14.09 -13.51 -4.04
N VAL A 160 -14.95 -12.89 -3.24
CA VAL A 160 -16.37 -12.67 -3.57
C VAL A 160 -16.50 -11.28 -4.21
N LEU A 161 -16.86 -11.25 -5.50
CA LEU A 161 -17.07 -10.00 -6.22
C LEU A 161 -18.42 -9.37 -5.86
N LEU A 162 -18.37 -8.15 -5.34
CA LEU A 162 -19.53 -7.34 -4.98
C LEU A 162 -20.03 -6.55 -6.20
N LYS A 163 -21.35 -6.35 -6.28
CA LYS A 163 -21.97 -5.56 -7.36
C LYS A 163 -21.80 -4.05 -7.20
N ASN A 164 -21.70 -3.57 -5.95
CA ASN A 164 -21.60 -2.17 -5.60
C ASN A 164 -20.39 -1.93 -4.69
N LYS A 165 -19.83 -0.73 -4.73
CA LYS A 165 -18.78 -0.26 -3.82
C LYS A 165 -19.29 -0.34 -2.37
N PRO A 166 -18.72 -1.19 -1.48
CA PRO A 166 -19.17 -1.29 -0.09
C PRO A 166 -18.82 -0.05 0.74
N VAL A 167 -17.71 0.63 0.40
CA VAL A 167 -17.25 1.89 0.98
C VAL A 167 -16.61 2.71 -0.15
N TRP A 168 -16.94 4.00 -0.23
CA TRP A 168 -16.32 4.95 -1.14
C TRP A 168 -16.35 6.35 -0.51
N PRO A 169 -15.27 7.15 -0.59
CA PRO A 169 -15.33 8.56 -0.17
C PRO A 169 -16.19 9.37 -1.15
N ASP A 170 -17.11 10.19 -0.65
CA ASP A 170 -18.10 10.91 -1.49
C ASP A 170 -17.46 11.82 -2.54
N ASP A 171 -16.36 12.51 -2.18
CA ASP A 171 -15.67 13.49 -3.03
C ASP A 171 -14.39 12.93 -3.69
N PHE A 172 -14.29 11.61 -3.86
CA PHE A 172 -13.13 10.98 -4.49
C PHE A 172 -13.44 10.46 -5.89
N GLU A 173 -12.82 11.09 -6.89
CA GLU A 173 -12.78 10.62 -8.26
C GLU A 173 -11.44 9.88 -8.51
N PRO A 174 -11.47 8.59 -8.88
CA PRO A 174 -10.24 7.86 -9.13
C PRO A 174 -9.65 8.24 -10.49
N LEU A 175 -8.32 8.23 -10.59
CA LEU A 175 -7.65 8.27 -11.89
C LEU A 175 -7.99 7.02 -12.70
N SER A 176 -7.94 7.13 -14.02
CA SER A 176 -7.86 5.95 -14.91
C SER A 176 -6.63 5.12 -14.53
N SER A 177 -6.74 3.80 -14.56
CA SER A 177 -5.61 2.89 -14.34
C SER A 177 -4.42 3.15 -15.28
N GLU A 178 -4.66 3.71 -16.47
CA GLU A 178 -3.62 4.09 -17.43
C GLU A 178 -2.78 5.29 -16.96
N ASP A 179 -3.37 6.21 -16.18
CA ASP A 179 -2.71 7.44 -15.70
C ASP A 179 -1.97 7.23 -14.36
N VAL A 180 -2.20 6.09 -13.71
CA VAL A 180 -1.69 5.82 -12.34
C VAL A 180 -0.18 5.74 -12.30
N VAL A 181 0.45 5.10 -13.28
CA VAL A 181 1.90 4.98 -13.31
C VAL A 181 2.55 6.37 -13.37
N ASP A 182 2.08 7.22 -14.28
CA ASP A 182 2.59 8.57 -14.44
C ASP A 182 2.35 9.41 -13.18
N HIS A 183 1.17 9.31 -12.57
CA HIS A 183 0.90 10.00 -11.32
C HIS A 183 1.86 9.58 -10.19
N ILE A 184 2.03 8.27 -9.97
CA ILE A 184 2.87 7.74 -8.90
C ILE A 184 4.33 8.13 -9.09
N VAL A 185 4.87 7.96 -10.29
CA VAL A 185 6.27 8.29 -10.61
C VAL A 185 6.53 9.78 -10.40
N ASN A 186 5.54 10.65 -10.55
CA ASN A 186 5.71 12.09 -10.38
C ASN A 186 5.36 12.62 -8.98
N HIS A 187 4.53 11.93 -8.19
CA HIS A 187 3.95 12.51 -6.97
C HIS A 187 4.08 11.65 -5.69
N ALA A 188 4.42 10.37 -5.77
CA ALA A 188 4.58 9.55 -4.56
C ALA A 188 5.90 9.85 -3.82
N GLY A 189 5.83 9.85 -2.48
CA GLY A 189 6.95 10.04 -1.57
C GLY A 189 6.88 11.35 -0.78
N ALA A 190 7.82 11.55 0.13
CA ALA A 190 7.82 12.73 1.01
C ALA A 190 8.21 14.03 0.28
N ARG A 191 9.03 13.93 -0.77
CA ARG A 191 9.52 15.06 -1.58
C ARG A 191 9.60 14.66 -3.06
N PRO A 192 8.47 14.42 -3.76
CA PRO A 192 8.50 13.84 -5.10
C PRO A 192 9.27 14.68 -6.13
N ARG A 193 9.31 16.01 -6.00
CA ARG A 193 10.13 16.90 -6.85
C ARG A 193 11.63 16.91 -6.50
N GLU A 194 12.00 16.41 -5.33
CA GLU A 194 13.37 16.43 -4.79
C GLU A 194 13.62 15.14 -3.98
N ARG A 195 13.42 13.98 -4.62
CA ARG A 195 13.62 12.68 -4.00
C ARG A 195 15.08 12.51 -3.60
N ASP A 196 15.32 11.86 -2.46
CA ASP A 196 16.65 11.39 -2.12
C ASP A 196 17.08 10.20 -3.01
N GLU A 197 18.33 9.77 -2.87
CA GLU A 197 18.90 8.70 -3.69
C GLU A 197 18.17 7.35 -3.53
N ILE A 198 17.55 7.09 -2.37
CA ILE A 198 16.86 5.84 -2.07
C ILE A 198 15.50 5.85 -2.78
N ASP A 199 14.70 6.90 -2.58
CA ASP A 199 13.41 7.05 -3.25
C ASP A 199 13.56 7.10 -4.78
N GLN A 200 14.59 7.80 -5.29
CA GLN A 200 14.92 7.80 -6.71
C GLN A 200 15.23 6.39 -7.22
N ARG A 201 16.05 5.63 -6.49
CA ARG A 201 16.40 4.25 -6.86
C ARG A 201 15.17 3.36 -6.91
N ILE A 202 14.28 3.40 -5.92
CA ILE A 202 13.06 2.58 -5.88
C ILE A 202 12.14 2.88 -7.09
N VAL A 203 11.95 4.16 -7.41
CA VAL A 203 11.17 4.55 -8.61
C VAL A 203 11.86 4.09 -9.89
N MET A 204 13.18 4.22 -9.98
CA MET A 204 13.96 3.75 -11.13
C MET A 204 13.98 2.24 -11.26
N ASP A 205 13.94 1.49 -10.15
CA ASP A 205 13.83 0.03 -10.18
C ASP A 205 12.51 -0.38 -10.84
N PHE A 206 11.39 0.27 -10.50
CA PHE A 206 10.14 0.07 -11.23
C PHE A 206 10.27 0.42 -12.72
N LEU A 207 10.73 1.62 -13.06
CA LEU A 207 10.80 2.10 -14.45
C LEU A 207 11.69 1.20 -15.33
N ASN A 208 12.77 0.66 -14.76
CA ASN A 208 13.72 -0.20 -15.46
C ASN A 208 13.41 -1.70 -15.29
N LYS A 209 12.32 -2.06 -14.60
CA LYS A 209 11.95 -3.43 -14.26
C LYS A 209 13.07 -4.21 -13.55
N LYS A 210 13.70 -3.57 -12.56
CA LYS A 210 14.80 -4.09 -11.71
C LYS A 210 14.39 -4.15 -10.24
N GLY A 211 15.36 -4.23 -9.33
CA GLY A 211 15.13 -4.38 -7.90
C GLY A 211 14.73 -5.80 -7.50
N LYS A 212 14.81 -6.07 -6.20
CA LYS A 212 14.47 -7.36 -5.60
C LYS A 212 14.01 -7.18 -4.16
N ILE A 213 13.34 -8.17 -3.61
CA ILE A 213 13.12 -8.26 -2.16
C ILE A 213 14.48 -8.41 -1.47
N LEU A 214 14.67 -7.69 -0.36
CA LEU A 214 15.95 -7.59 0.35
C LEU A 214 15.91 -8.35 1.68
N ASP A 215 17.03 -8.91 2.07
CA ASP A 215 17.26 -9.49 3.41
C ASP A 215 17.97 -8.50 4.33
N SER A 216 18.74 -7.56 3.75
CA SER A 216 19.44 -6.50 4.47
C SER A 216 19.48 -5.18 3.72
N GLN A 217 19.43 -4.09 4.47
CA GLN A 217 19.63 -2.74 3.92
C GLN A 217 21.01 -2.56 3.29
N GLU A 218 22.02 -3.36 3.69
CA GLU A 218 23.37 -3.28 3.13
C GLU A 218 23.42 -3.67 1.64
N GLU A 219 22.43 -4.44 1.15
CA GLU A 219 22.33 -4.84 -0.26
C GLU A 219 22.06 -3.65 -1.20
N VAL A 220 21.59 -2.54 -0.65
CA VAL A 220 21.29 -1.29 -1.37
C VAL A 220 22.05 -0.09 -0.83
N GLY A 221 23.14 -0.33 -0.08
CA GLY A 221 24.06 0.72 0.37
C GLY A 221 23.90 1.16 1.83
N GLY A 222 23.00 0.55 2.59
CA GLY A 222 22.85 0.80 4.01
C GLY A 222 21.93 1.98 4.35
N TYR A 223 21.82 2.31 5.64
CA TYR A 223 21.09 3.50 6.08
C TYR A 223 21.83 4.79 5.69
N PRO A 224 21.12 5.82 5.23
CA PRO A 224 21.75 7.07 4.85
C PRO A 224 22.32 7.78 6.08
N THR A 225 23.42 8.52 5.88
CA THR A 225 24.03 9.37 6.91
C THR A 225 23.87 10.86 6.55
N PRO A 226 22.65 11.41 6.61
CA PRO A 226 22.38 12.75 6.13
C PRO A 226 23.13 13.81 6.94
N LYS A 227 23.70 14.79 6.25
CA LYS A 227 24.23 16.00 6.90
C LYS A 227 23.06 16.82 7.46
N LYS A 228 23.19 17.28 8.70
CA LYS A 228 22.19 18.18 9.30
C LYS A 228 22.10 19.46 8.49
N THR A 229 20.88 19.88 8.18
CA THR A 229 20.59 21.16 7.54
C THR A 229 19.73 22.02 8.46
N TYR A 230 19.82 23.33 8.29
CA TYR A 230 19.07 24.30 9.07
C TYR A 230 18.45 25.31 8.11
N ARG A 231 17.16 25.58 8.28
CA ARG A 231 16.45 26.62 7.55
C ARG A 231 15.63 27.44 8.53
N LYS A 232 15.90 28.74 8.62
CA LYS A 232 15.03 29.67 9.35
C LYS A 232 13.71 29.79 8.60
N LEU A 233 12.59 29.55 9.30
CA LEU A 233 11.26 29.81 8.77
C LEU A 233 10.85 31.23 9.19
N ASN A 234 10.51 32.05 8.20
CA ASN A 234 9.83 33.32 8.43
C ASN A 234 8.34 33.03 8.27
N ILE A 235 7.67 32.79 9.39
CA ILE A 235 6.24 32.49 9.44
C ILE A 235 5.50 33.83 9.37
N PRO A 236 4.59 34.03 8.41
CA PRO A 236 3.81 35.26 8.34
C PRO A 236 2.84 35.37 9.52
N GLU A 237 2.49 36.60 9.91
CA GLU A 237 1.50 36.86 10.97
C GLU A 237 0.07 36.56 10.50
N ASP A 238 -0.18 36.73 9.20
CA ASP A 238 -1.46 36.47 8.53
C ASP A 238 -1.30 35.37 7.45
N ASP A 239 -2.41 34.71 7.09
CA ASP A 239 -2.48 33.70 6.03
C ASP A 239 -1.45 32.55 6.13
N ILE A 240 -1.39 31.91 7.30
CA ILE A 240 -0.52 30.76 7.56
C ILE A 240 -0.89 29.57 6.63
N GLU A 241 -2.17 29.39 6.31
CA GLU A 241 -2.64 28.31 5.43
C GLU A 241 -2.11 28.49 4.00
N GLY A 242 -2.29 29.67 3.40
CA GLY A 242 -1.72 29.96 2.08
C GLY A 242 -0.19 29.85 2.06
N TRP A 243 0.48 30.22 3.15
CA TRP A 243 1.92 30.03 3.28
C TRP A 243 2.34 28.55 3.33
N LEU A 244 1.61 27.70 4.06
CA LEU A 244 1.85 26.26 4.10
C LEU A 244 1.58 25.62 2.73
N ASP A 245 0.51 26.02 2.04
CA ASP A 245 0.19 25.55 0.68
C ASP A 245 1.31 25.88 -0.32
N LEU A 246 1.91 27.07 -0.23
CA LEU A 246 3.05 27.44 -1.05
C LEU A 246 4.30 26.62 -0.73
N LEU A 247 4.46 26.12 0.50
CA LEU A 247 5.54 25.20 0.85
C LEU A 247 5.27 23.80 0.30
N ALA A 248 4.02 23.30 0.39
CA ALA A 248 3.62 22.01 -0.17
C ALA A 248 3.81 21.97 -1.70
N LYS A 249 3.33 22.99 -2.42
CA LYS A 249 3.49 23.14 -3.89
C LYS A 249 4.94 23.19 -4.37
N LYS A 250 5.90 23.49 -3.50
CA LYS A 250 7.34 23.45 -3.85
C LYS A 250 7.90 22.03 -3.81
N LEU A 251 7.23 21.12 -3.11
CA LEU A 251 7.65 19.73 -2.91
C LEU A 251 6.88 18.76 -3.81
N GLU A 252 5.67 19.12 -4.21
CA GLU A 252 4.68 18.31 -4.95
C GLU A 252 4.51 18.68 -6.43
#